data_AF-A0A7V9CPZ8-F1
#
_entry.id   AF-A0A7V9CPZ8-F1
#
_cell.length_a   1.000
_cell.length_b   1.000
_cell.length_c   1.000
_cell.angle_alpha   90.00
_cell.angle_beta   90.00
_cell.angle_gamma   90.00
#
_symmetry.space_group_name_H-M   'P 1'
#
loop_
_entity.id
_entity.type
_entity.pdbx_description
1 polymer ?
#
loop_
_entity_poly.entity_id
_entity_poly.type
_entity_poly.pdbx_seq_one_letter_code
_entity_poly.pdbx_strand_id
1 'polypeptide(L)'
;MTTAETPQPIDVQDVMAEVRARVRADVRARLVRSGATEFGDEAVFRAAEQLLLDALTRRDRARLLLPELLDDEDDWRVDPSLRLASHRPIAGRLIVWLKQTVMLPVTRWLYDYSRENFARQERLNFVLMACVQQLAVENARLAARLADREHDGSGGEGPA
;
A
#
# COMPACT_ATOMS: atom_id res chain seq x y z
N MET A 1 -30.01 22.98 -45.48
CA MET A 1 -30.13 23.31 -44.04
C MET A 1 -29.40 22.23 -43.28
N THR A 2 -28.20 22.54 -42.79
CA THR A 2 -27.36 21.61 -42.02
C THR A 2 -27.55 21.96 -40.56
N THR A 3 -28.20 21.07 -39.81
CA THR A 3 -28.40 21.22 -38.37
C THR A 3 -27.03 21.14 -37.69
N ALA A 4 -26.61 22.23 -37.05
CA ALA A 4 -25.40 22.26 -36.23
C ALA A 4 -25.64 21.40 -34.98
N GLU A 5 -25.06 20.21 -34.96
CA GLU A 5 -25.04 19.35 -33.79
C GLU A 5 -24.18 20.04 -32.72
N THR A 6 -24.83 20.51 -31.66
CA THR A 6 -24.16 21.22 -30.57
C THR A 6 -23.43 20.16 -29.74
N PRO A 7 -22.11 20.27 -29.49
CA PRO A 7 -21.37 19.25 -28.76
C PRO A 7 -21.93 19.11 -27.36
N GLN A 8 -22.42 17.91 -27.01
CA GLN A 8 -22.91 17.62 -25.68
C GLN A 8 -21.78 17.82 -24.64
N PRO A 9 -22.09 18.44 -23.49
CA PRO A 9 -21.12 18.56 -22.41
C PRO A 9 -20.77 17.16 -21.89
N ILE A 10 -19.49 16.81 -21.95
CA ILE A 10 -18.96 15.55 -21.40
C ILE A 10 -18.92 15.70 -19.87
N ASP A 11 -19.65 14.85 -19.15
CA ASP A 11 -19.51 14.77 -17.70
C ASP A 11 -18.23 14.00 -17.35
N VAL A 12 -17.23 14.74 -16.87
CA VAL A 12 -15.93 14.19 -16.46
C VAL A 12 -16.10 13.19 -15.30
N GLN A 13 -17.09 13.35 -14.42
CA GLN A 13 -17.30 12.43 -13.30
C GLN A 13 -17.73 11.06 -13.80
N ASP A 14 -18.65 11.01 -14.77
CA ASP A 14 -19.14 9.78 -15.37
C ASP A 14 -18.01 9.06 -16.13
N VAL A 15 -17.26 9.80 -16.94
CA VAL A 15 -16.09 9.24 -17.64
C VAL A 15 -15.06 8.70 -16.65
N MET A 16 -14.77 9.44 -15.57
CA MET A 16 -13.82 8.98 -14.57
C MET A 16 -14.35 7.79 -13.75
N ALA A 17 -15.66 7.68 -13.54
CA ALA A 17 -16.28 6.53 -12.89
C ALA A 17 -16.19 5.29 -13.78
N GLU A 18 -16.45 5.44 -15.08
CA GLU A 18 -16.33 4.37 -16.07
C GLU A 18 -14.89 3.87 -16.19
N VAL A 19 -13.92 4.79 -16.30
CA VAL A 19 -12.49 4.46 -16.33
C VAL A 19 -12.09 3.70 -15.07
N ARG A 20 -12.53 4.17 -13.89
CA ARG A 20 -12.28 3.47 -12.62
C ARG A 20 -12.86 2.06 -12.62
N ALA A 21 -14.09 1.89 -13.09
CA ALA A 21 -14.72 0.57 -13.16
C ALA A 21 -13.96 -0.39 -14.08
N ARG A 22 -13.52 0.10 -15.26
CA ARG A 22 -12.75 -0.68 -16.22
C ARG A 22 -11.39 -1.09 -15.68
N VAL A 23 -10.67 -0.16 -15.07
CA VAL A 23 -9.37 -0.43 -14.43
C VAL A 23 -9.52 -1.48 -13.33
N ARG A 24 -10.56 -1.39 -12.49
CA ARG A 24 -10.83 -2.41 -11.46
C ARG A 24 -11.09 -3.78 -12.05
N ALA A 25 -11.93 -3.87 -13.08
CA ALA A 25 -12.21 -5.12 -13.77
C ALA A 25 -10.93 -5.75 -14.35
N ASP A 26 -10.07 -4.93 -14.97
CA ASP A 26 -8.79 -5.39 -15.51
C ASP A 26 -7.81 -5.85 -14.42
N VAL A 27 -7.77 -5.17 -13.27
CA VAL A 27 -6.97 -5.56 -12.11
C VAL A 27 -7.47 -6.91 -11.56
N ARG A 28 -8.77 -7.05 -11.31
CA ARG A 28 -9.37 -8.31 -10.83
C ARG A 28 -9.10 -9.47 -11.79
N ALA A 29 -9.31 -9.25 -13.09
CA ALA A 29 -9.02 -10.26 -14.12
C ALA A 29 -7.53 -10.63 -14.20
N ARG A 30 -6.61 -9.70 -13.90
CA ARG A 30 -5.18 -10.01 -13.80
C ARG A 30 -4.86 -10.84 -12.55
N LEU A 31 -5.43 -10.49 -11.40
CA LEU A 31 -5.21 -11.21 -10.15
C LEU A 31 -5.70 -12.67 -10.22
N VAL A 32 -6.90 -12.88 -10.76
CA VAL A 32 -7.43 -14.23 -10.99
C VAL A 32 -6.51 -15.02 -11.93
N ARG A 33 -6.05 -14.41 -13.03
CA ARG A 33 -5.09 -15.06 -13.95
C ARG A 33 -3.74 -15.37 -13.30
N SER A 34 -3.31 -14.58 -12.31
CA SER A 34 -2.07 -14.83 -11.57
C SER A 34 -2.19 -15.93 -10.50
N GLY A 35 -3.39 -16.49 -10.29
CA GLY A 35 -3.63 -17.61 -9.37
C GLY A 35 -4.40 -17.24 -8.10
N ALA A 36 -4.76 -15.97 -7.89
CA ALA A 36 -5.59 -15.54 -6.77
C ALA A 36 -7.08 -15.77 -7.10
N THR A 37 -7.48 -17.04 -7.11
CA THR A 37 -8.82 -17.49 -7.54
C THR A 37 -9.97 -16.97 -6.67
N GLU A 38 -9.67 -16.62 -5.42
CA GLU A 38 -10.60 -16.06 -4.43
C GLU A 38 -11.13 -14.69 -4.88
N PHE A 39 -10.34 -13.91 -5.63
CA PHE A 39 -10.79 -12.68 -6.27
C PHE A 39 -11.69 -12.91 -7.48
N GLY A 40 -11.98 -14.18 -7.80
CA GLY A 40 -13.08 -14.58 -8.67
C GLY A 40 -14.44 -14.18 -8.12
N ASP A 41 -14.56 -13.89 -6.82
CA ASP A 41 -15.75 -13.26 -6.21
C ASP A 41 -15.58 -11.73 -6.15
N GLU A 42 -16.54 -10.99 -6.71
CA GLU A 42 -16.54 -9.52 -6.68
C GLU A 42 -16.68 -8.99 -5.24
N ALA A 43 -17.47 -9.64 -4.39
CA ALA A 43 -17.67 -9.20 -3.01
C ALA A 43 -16.37 -9.31 -2.20
N VAL A 44 -15.63 -10.41 -2.39
CA VAL A 44 -14.32 -10.63 -1.76
C VAL A 44 -13.30 -9.61 -2.27
N PHE A 45 -13.24 -9.39 -3.60
CA PHE A 45 -12.36 -8.39 -4.19
C PHE A 45 -12.65 -6.98 -3.64
N ARG A 46 -13.93 -6.62 -3.50
CA ARG A 46 -14.34 -5.32 -2.95
C ARG A 46 -14.00 -5.14 -1.49
N ALA A 47 -14.22 -6.17 -0.67
CA ALA A 47 -13.84 -6.14 0.73
C ALA A 47 -12.32 -5.94 0.89
N ALA A 48 -11.52 -6.67 0.10
CA ALA A 48 -10.07 -6.50 0.09
C ALA A 48 -9.63 -5.11 -0.41
N GLU A 49 -10.24 -4.61 -1.49
CA GLU A 49 -9.99 -3.26 -2.03
C GLU A 49 -10.27 -2.18 -0.98
N GLN A 50 -11.40 -2.27 -0.28
CA GLN A 50 -11.77 -1.33 0.78
C GLN A 50 -10.79 -1.38 1.94
N LEU A 51 -10.42 -2.58 2.39
CA LEU A 51 -9.42 -2.76 3.46
C LEU A 51 -8.09 -2.09 3.11
N LEU A 52 -7.60 -2.29 1.89
CA LEU A 52 -6.36 -1.68 1.40
C LEU A 52 -6.46 -0.15 1.31
N LEU A 53 -7.60 0.37 0.86
CA LEU A 53 -7.86 1.82 0.79
C LEU A 53 -7.90 2.46 2.17
N ASP A 54 -8.57 1.82 3.13
CA ASP A 54 -8.65 2.32 4.49
C ASP A 54 -7.25 2.37 5.14
N ALA A 55 -6.46 1.30 4.97
CA ALA A 55 -5.06 1.24 5.39
C ALA A 55 -4.18 2.33 4.76
N LEU A 56 -4.43 2.72 3.51
CA LEU A 56 -3.69 3.78 2.81
C LEU A 56 -4.00 5.19 3.33
N THR A 57 -5.18 5.39 3.94
CA THR A 57 -5.74 6.73 4.20
C THR A 57 -5.25 7.33 5.53
N ARG A 58 -3.92 7.33 5.79
CA ARG A 58 -3.13 8.02 6.86
C ARG A 58 -3.62 8.01 8.34
N ARG A 59 -4.91 7.82 8.64
CA ARG A 59 -5.54 7.86 9.95
C ARG A 59 -5.22 6.65 10.83
N ASP A 60 -4.66 5.58 10.25
CA ASP A 60 -4.38 4.36 11.01
C ASP A 60 -2.96 4.21 11.52
N ARG A 61 -1.98 5.04 11.11
CA ARG A 61 -0.60 4.88 11.62
C ARG A 61 -0.51 4.90 13.15
N ALA A 62 -1.32 5.75 13.81
CA ALA A 62 -1.39 5.85 15.27
C ALA A 62 -2.28 4.80 15.95
N ARG A 63 -2.94 3.93 15.17
CA ARG A 63 -3.82 2.84 15.66
C ARG A 63 -3.20 1.45 15.45
N LEU A 64 -2.03 1.40 14.84
CA LEU A 64 -1.30 0.15 14.70
C LEU A 64 -0.68 -0.22 16.04
N LEU A 65 -0.99 -1.41 16.54
CA LEU A 65 -0.35 -2.01 17.71
C LEU A 65 1.00 -2.63 17.31
N LEU A 66 1.13 -3.10 16.06
CA LEU A 66 2.34 -3.81 15.64
C LEU A 66 3.65 -2.99 15.69
N PRO A 67 3.69 -1.67 15.43
CA PRO A 67 4.91 -0.88 15.61
C PRO A 67 5.45 -0.89 17.05
N GLU A 68 4.59 -1.05 18.06
CA GLU A 68 4.99 -1.16 19.48
C GLU A 68 5.40 -2.59 19.87
N LEU A 69 5.04 -3.59 19.06
CA LEU A 69 5.43 -5.00 19.22
C LEU A 69 6.72 -5.35 18.47
N LEU A 70 7.13 -4.52 17.51
CA LEU A 70 8.44 -4.58 16.90
C LEU A 70 9.35 -3.72 17.76
N ASP A 71 10.21 -4.35 18.55
CA ASP A 71 11.06 -3.72 19.58
C ASP A 71 11.96 -2.58 19.06
N ASP A 72 12.18 -2.47 17.74
CA ASP A 72 13.03 -1.45 17.13
C ASP A 72 12.33 -0.71 15.96
N GLU A 73 12.25 0.62 16.06
CA GLU A 73 11.64 1.47 15.02
C GLU A 73 12.44 1.42 13.70
N ASP A 74 13.73 1.07 13.80
CA ASP A 74 14.67 0.89 12.68
C ASP A 74 14.45 -0.43 11.91
N ASP A 75 13.75 -1.42 12.47
CA ASP A 75 13.49 -2.70 11.78
C ASP A 75 12.46 -2.57 10.65
N TRP A 76 11.62 -1.54 10.69
CA TRP A 76 10.59 -1.29 9.68
C TRP A 76 10.72 0.08 8.99
N ARG A 77 11.42 1.06 9.59
CA ARG A 77 11.81 2.32 8.92
C ARG A 77 13.06 2.10 8.08
N VAL A 78 12.98 2.43 6.81
CA VAL A 78 14.16 2.42 5.94
C VAL A 78 14.90 3.74 6.09
N ASP A 79 15.88 3.82 7.01
CA ASP A 79 16.72 5.01 7.20
C ASP A 79 17.96 4.99 6.27
N PRO A 80 18.09 5.94 5.33
CA PRO A 80 19.30 6.04 4.51
C PRO A 80 20.42 6.74 5.28
N SER A 81 21.17 5.98 6.08
CA SER A 81 22.38 6.47 6.76
C SER A 81 23.58 6.68 5.81
N LEU A 82 23.45 7.64 4.88
CA LEU A 82 24.56 8.03 4.00
C LEU A 82 25.54 8.96 4.73
N ARG A 83 26.44 8.39 5.53
CA ARG A 83 27.60 9.11 6.11
C ARG A 83 28.69 9.31 5.05
N LEU A 84 28.57 10.36 4.26
CA LEU A 84 29.59 10.78 3.29
C LEU A 84 30.72 11.56 3.99
N ALA A 85 31.76 10.84 4.44
CA ALA A 85 33.02 11.45 4.88
C ALA A 85 33.87 11.87 3.67
N SER A 86 33.99 13.18 3.40
CA SER A 86 34.83 13.72 2.33
C SER A 86 36.29 13.81 2.77
N HIS A 87 37.18 13.00 2.19
CA HIS A 87 38.63 13.04 2.48
C HIS A 87 39.46 13.56 1.28
N ARG A 88 40.08 14.73 1.52
CA ARG A 88 41.29 15.36 0.94
C ARG A 88 41.36 15.83 -0.53
N PRO A 89 42.11 16.94 -0.78
CA PRO A 89 42.37 17.51 -2.11
C PRO A 89 43.63 16.89 -2.75
N ILE A 90 43.89 17.22 -4.03
CA ILE A 90 45.18 17.09 -4.81
C ILE A 90 45.03 16.39 -6.20
N ALA A 91 43.92 16.57 -6.92
CA ALA A 91 43.89 16.37 -8.39
C ALA A 91 42.86 17.30 -9.06
N GLY A 92 43.17 18.60 -9.09
CA GLY A 92 42.18 19.66 -8.91
C GLY A 92 41.38 20.21 -10.10
N ARG A 93 41.45 19.69 -11.34
CA ARG A 93 40.69 20.31 -12.46
C ARG A 93 39.80 19.35 -13.24
N LEU A 94 40.32 18.21 -13.68
CA LEU A 94 39.51 17.17 -14.34
C LEU A 94 38.59 16.45 -13.34
N ILE A 95 39.08 16.18 -12.12
CA ILE A 95 38.26 15.61 -11.06
C ILE A 95 37.25 16.62 -10.53
N VAL A 96 37.60 17.92 -10.44
CA VAL A 96 36.64 18.95 -10.02
C VAL A 96 35.52 19.09 -11.04
N TRP A 97 35.83 19.07 -12.34
CA TRP A 97 34.84 19.07 -13.41
C TRP A 97 33.96 17.82 -13.37
N LEU A 98 34.54 16.62 -13.28
CA LEU A 98 33.78 15.36 -13.18
C LEU A 98 32.91 15.32 -11.91
N LYS A 99 33.45 15.79 -10.79
CA LYS A 99 32.74 15.87 -9.51
C LYS A 99 31.57 16.85 -9.58
N GLN A 100 31.72 17.99 -10.24
CA GLN A 100 30.66 19.00 -10.33
C GLN A 100 29.62 18.69 -11.42
N THR A 101 30.05 18.18 -12.57
CA THR A 101 29.19 17.99 -13.75
C THR A 101 28.48 16.65 -13.77
N VAL A 102 29.07 15.61 -13.18
CA VAL A 102 28.48 14.25 -13.17
C VAL A 102 28.16 13.82 -11.75
N MET A 103 29.09 13.96 -10.82
CA MET A 103 28.92 13.40 -9.48
C MET A 103 27.85 14.13 -8.67
N LEU A 104 27.78 15.46 -8.71
CA LEU A 104 26.71 16.23 -8.05
C LEU A 104 25.30 15.93 -8.59
N PRO A 105 25.03 15.95 -9.91
CA PRO A 105 23.70 15.62 -10.41
C PRO A 105 23.35 14.14 -10.22
N VAL A 106 24.30 13.21 -10.34
CA VAL A 106 24.04 11.79 -10.07
C VAL A 106 23.78 11.54 -8.59
N THR A 107 24.52 12.18 -7.68
CA THR A 107 24.28 12.04 -6.24
C THR A 107 22.96 12.69 -5.84
N ARG A 108 22.62 13.85 -6.42
CA ARG A 108 21.30 14.45 -6.25
C ARG A 108 20.17 13.58 -6.80
N TRP A 109 20.33 13.05 -8.01
CA TRP A 109 19.35 12.15 -8.62
C TRP A 109 19.20 10.87 -7.81
N LEU A 110 20.31 10.27 -7.37
CA LEU A 110 20.29 9.07 -6.53
C LEU A 110 19.68 9.36 -5.16
N TYR A 111 19.92 10.55 -4.59
CA TYR A 111 19.27 10.99 -3.37
C TYR A 111 17.76 11.18 -3.56
N ASP A 112 17.33 11.92 -4.58
CA ASP A 112 15.91 12.16 -4.85
C ASP A 112 15.20 10.83 -5.19
N TYR A 113 15.81 9.99 -6.01
CA TYR A 113 15.32 8.65 -6.35
C TYR A 113 15.25 7.73 -5.13
N SER A 114 16.32 7.65 -4.33
CA SER A 114 16.32 6.80 -3.13
C SER A 114 15.29 7.29 -2.13
N ARG A 115 15.20 8.60 -1.88
CA ARG A 115 14.20 9.19 -0.99
C ARG A 115 12.78 8.87 -1.43
N GLU A 116 12.47 8.96 -2.73
CA GLU A 116 11.15 8.62 -3.25
C GLU A 116 10.83 7.12 -3.18
N ASN A 117 11.82 6.25 -3.42
CA ASN A 117 11.64 4.80 -3.31
C ASN A 117 11.49 4.37 -1.85
N PHE A 118 12.28 4.92 -0.93
CA PHE A 118 12.16 4.64 0.49
C PHE A 118 10.84 5.15 1.06
N ALA A 119 10.39 6.37 0.67
CA ALA A 119 9.07 6.86 1.05
C ALA A 119 7.93 5.95 0.53
N ARG A 120 8.11 5.34 -0.65
CA ARG A 120 7.18 4.36 -1.19
C ARG A 120 7.22 3.03 -0.43
N GLN A 121 8.40 2.54 -0.08
CA GLN A 121 8.59 1.32 0.71
C GLN A 121 8.03 1.46 2.12
N GLU A 122 8.31 2.56 2.81
CA GLU A 122 7.74 2.88 4.12
C GLU A 122 6.21 2.88 4.06
N ARG A 123 5.63 3.51 3.02
CA ARG A 123 4.18 3.49 2.80
C ARG A 123 3.64 2.08 2.60
N LEU A 124 4.32 1.23 1.83
CA LEU A 124 3.92 -0.16 1.62
C LEU A 124 3.98 -0.97 2.92
N ASN A 125 5.08 -0.85 3.69
CA ASN A 125 5.24 -1.53 4.97
C ASN A 125 4.09 -1.18 5.93
N PHE A 126 3.75 0.10 6.03
CA PHE A 126 2.62 0.53 6.86
C PHE A 126 1.27 -0.05 6.42
N VAL A 127 1.00 -0.08 5.12
CA VAL A 127 -0.25 -0.66 4.59
C VAL A 127 -0.32 -2.14 4.88
N LEU A 128 0.79 -2.87 4.65
CA LEU A 128 0.87 -4.30 4.96
C LEU A 128 0.64 -4.55 6.46
N MET A 129 1.25 -3.75 7.32
CA MET A 129 1.07 -3.83 8.77
C MET A 129 -0.39 -3.63 9.18
N ALA A 130 -1.05 -2.63 8.62
CA ALA A 130 -2.47 -2.36 8.86
C ALA A 130 -3.36 -3.50 8.38
N CYS A 131 -3.11 -4.04 7.18
CA CYS A 131 -3.84 -5.19 6.67
C CYS A 131 -3.66 -6.41 7.58
N VAL A 132 -2.42 -6.72 8.00
CA VAL A 132 -2.13 -7.85 8.90
C VAL A 132 -2.84 -7.67 10.25
N GLN A 133 -2.80 -6.48 10.83
CA GLN A 133 -3.50 -6.20 12.08
C GLN A 133 -5.02 -6.39 11.95
N GLN A 134 -5.62 -5.88 10.87
CA GLN A 134 -7.05 -6.09 10.63
C GLN A 134 -7.38 -7.58 10.47
N LEU A 135 -6.58 -8.31 9.70
CA LEU A 135 -6.73 -9.76 9.54
C LEU A 135 -6.66 -10.49 10.89
N ALA A 136 -5.74 -10.10 11.77
CA ALA A 136 -5.64 -10.66 13.11
C ALA A 136 -6.90 -10.36 13.95
N VAL A 137 -7.41 -9.13 13.90
CA VAL A 137 -8.65 -8.74 14.59
C VAL A 137 -9.86 -9.51 14.08
N GLU A 138 -10.00 -9.65 12.76
CA GLU A 138 -11.10 -10.39 12.15
C GLU A 138 -11.02 -11.89 12.47
N ASN A 139 -9.82 -12.47 12.43
CA ASN A 139 -9.61 -13.86 12.81
C ASN A 139 -9.96 -14.09 14.30
N ALA A 140 -9.50 -13.23 15.21
CA ALA A 140 -9.85 -13.30 16.63
C ALA A 140 -11.37 -13.20 16.87
N ARG A 141 -12.07 -12.31 16.13
CA ARG A 141 -13.54 -12.20 16.18
C ARG A 141 -14.23 -13.47 15.68
N LEU A 142 -13.73 -14.07 14.60
CA LEU A 142 -14.27 -15.32 14.07
C LEU A 142 -14.06 -16.48 15.06
N ALA A 143 -12.87 -16.58 15.66
CA ALA A 143 -12.58 -17.58 16.68
C ALA A 143 -13.51 -17.44 17.91
N ALA A 144 -13.74 -16.21 18.39
CA ALA A 144 -14.69 -15.97 19.48
C ALA A 144 -16.13 -16.41 19.12
N ARG A 145 -16.60 -16.08 17.91
CA ARG A 145 -17.93 -16.51 17.43
C ARG A 145 -18.08 -18.02 17.27
N LEU A 146 -16.99 -18.74 17.02
CA LEU A 146 -17.01 -20.20 16.97
C LEU A 146 -17.07 -20.78 18.39
N ALA A 147 -16.26 -20.27 19.31
CA ALA A 147 -16.27 -20.67 20.71
C ALA A 147 -17.63 -20.45 21.39
N ASP A 148 -18.29 -19.31 21.10
CA ASP A 148 -19.63 -19.01 21.60
C ASP A 148 -20.67 -20.03 21.10
N ARG A 149 -20.58 -20.45 19.83
CA ARG A 149 -21.49 -21.44 19.24
C ARG A 149 -21.25 -22.85 19.78
N GLU A 150 -20.00 -23.21 20.05
CA GLU A 150 -19.67 -24.49 20.68
C GLU A 150 -20.20 -24.56 22.12
N HIS A 151 -20.16 -23.45 22.87
CA HIS A 151 -20.78 -23.36 24.19
C HIS A 151 -22.32 -23.44 24.14
N ASP A 152 -22.96 -22.79 23.17
CA ASP A 152 -24.43 -22.82 23.03
C ASP A 152 -24.94 -24.20 22.57
N GLY A 153 -24.18 -24.88 21.68
CA GLY A 153 -24.48 -26.25 21.24
C GLY A 153 -24.27 -27.32 22.32
N SER A 154 -23.35 -27.11 23.25
CA SER A 154 -23.08 -28.05 24.37
C SER A 154 -24.00 -27.85 25.58
N GLY A 155 -24.70 -26.71 25.67
CA GLY A 155 -25.74 -26.46 26.69
C GLY A 155 -27.13 -27.02 26.34
N GLY A 156 -27.35 -27.47 25.09
CA GLY A 156 -28.62 -28.00 24.59
C GLY A 156 -28.85 -29.50 24.80
N GLU A 157 -27.82 -30.27 25.18
CA GLU A 157 -27.90 -31.70 25.51
C GLU A 157 -27.81 -31.92 27.03
N GLY A 158 -28.83 -31.47 27.76
CA GLY A 158 -29.09 -31.85 29.15
C GLY A 158 -30.35 -32.73 29.22
N PRO A 159 -30.31 -33.91 29.85
CA PRO A 159 -31.33 -34.96 29.70
C PRO A 159 -32.66 -34.61 30.38
N ALA A 160 -33.72 -35.16 29.79
CA ALA A 160 -35.10 -35.17 30.28
C ALA A 160 -35.27 -35.86 31.65
#